data_AF-A0A6L9F1U9-F1
#
_entry.id   AF-A0A6L9F1U9-F1
#
_cell.length_a   1.000
_cell.length_b   1.000
_cell.length_c   1.000
_cell.angle_alpha   90.00
_cell.angle_beta   90.00
_cell.angle_gamma   90.00
#
_symmetry.space_group_name_H-M   'P 1'
#
loop_
_entity.id
_entity.type
_entity.pdbx_description
1 polymer ?
#
loop_
_entity_poly.entity_id
_entity_poly.type
_entity_poly.pdbx_seq_one_letter_code
_entity_poly.pdbx_strand_id
1 'polypeptide(L)'
;MKTYVNFLILFIALGTANNYAQSCPIPEPLDIEEAVGEWKGNVTLDGELKVLSITISESKGELTSKISIDGIINRKQEAKTKICSGEELHMELVINNIEYDFRGVPKNGKLSGRMFKREKGESSSEVYSLKKA
;
A
#
# COMPACT_ATOMS: atom_id res chain seq x y z
N MET A 1 17.19 -8.13 -68.77
CA MET A 1 15.88 -8.72 -68.35
C MET A 1 15.88 -8.68 -66.82
N LYS A 2 15.07 -7.78 -66.22
CA LYS A 2 13.84 -8.08 -65.42
C LYS A 2 14.12 -9.16 -64.37
N THR A 3 13.95 -8.99 -63.06
CA THR A 3 13.17 -8.13 -62.12
C THR A 3 13.73 -8.52 -60.72
N TYR A 4 13.68 -7.81 -59.60
CA TYR A 4 12.57 -7.30 -58.78
C TYR A 4 13.24 -6.32 -57.78
N VAL A 5 12.93 -5.02 -57.70
CA VAL A 5 11.70 -4.39 -57.19
C VAL A 5 11.42 -4.73 -55.72
N ASN A 6 11.42 -3.68 -54.90
CA ASN A 6 10.83 -3.55 -53.56
C ASN A 6 11.59 -4.11 -52.35
N PHE A 7 12.54 -3.31 -51.84
CA PHE A 7 12.96 -3.37 -50.43
C PHE A 7 13.22 -1.97 -49.84
N LEU A 8 12.45 -0.96 -50.24
CA LEU A 8 12.69 0.43 -49.80
C LEU A 8 11.43 1.20 -49.38
N ILE A 9 10.35 0.51 -49.00
CA ILE A 9 9.13 1.16 -48.48
C ILE A 9 8.51 0.27 -47.39
N LEU A 10 9.23 0.02 -46.30
CA LEU A 10 8.61 -0.53 -45.08
C LEU A 10 9.40 -0.18 -43.80
N PHE A 11 9.92 1.04 -43.69
CA PHE A 11 10.58 1.49 -42.46
C PHE A 11 10.29 2.94 -42.07
N ILE A 12 9.23 3.55 -42.61
CA ILE A 12 8.82 4.94 -42.29
C ILE A 12 7.39 4.98 -41.67
N ALA A 13 6.93 3.84 -41.16
CA ALA A 13 5.64 3.72 -40.47
C ALA A 13 5.76 3.13 -39.05
N LEU A 14 6.94 3.17 -38.44
CA LEU A 14 7.04 3.17 -36.98
C LEU A 14 6.78 4.60 -36.54
N GLY A 15 5.51 4.98 -36.68
CA GLY A 15 4.96 6.22 -36.20
C GLY A 15 5.46 6.42 -34.78
N THR A 16 6.05 7.59 -34.59
CA THR A 16 6.26 8.22 -33.30
C THR A 16 5.03 7.98 -32.45
N ALA A 17 5.07 6.97 -31.59
CA ALA A 17 4.27 6.97 -30.40
C ALA A 17 4.73 8.23 -29.69
N ASN A 18 3.96 9.31 -29.83
CA ASN A 18 3.93 10.37 -28.86
C ASN A 18 3.53 9.66 -27.57
N ASN A 19 4.53 9.09 -26.91
CA ASN A 19 4.48 8.81 -25.50
C ASN A 19 4.37 10.19 -24.88
N TYR A 20 3.14 10.71 -24.84
CA TYR A 20 2.66 11.42 -23.68
C TYR A 20 2.84 10.43 -22.53
N ALA A 21 4.09 10.26 -22.08
CA ALA A 21 4.36 10.00 -20.70
C ALA A 21 3.71 11.21 -20.04
N GLN A 22 2.44 11.05 -19.64
CA GLN A 22 1.84 11.95 -18.68
C GLN A 22 2.90 12.02 -17.59
N SER A 23 3.48 13.21 -17.44
CA SER A 23 4.39 13.47 -16.34
C SER A 23 3.56 13.17 -15.12
N CYS A 24 3.74 11.96 -14.57
CA CYS A 24 3.19 11.62 -13.29
C CYS A 24 3.77 12.69 -12.37
N PRO A 25 2.93 13.50 -11.69
CA PRO A 25 3.46 14.40 -10.70
C PRO A 25 4.36 13.57 -9.80
N ILE A 26 5.57 14.06 -9.57
CA ILE A 26 6.50 13.41 -8.65
C ILE A 26 5.70 13.24 -7.35
N PRO A 27 5.48 12.00 -6.87
CA PRO A 27 4.75 11.81 -5.64
C PRO A 27 5.46 12.63 -4.58
N GLU A 28 4.68 13.40 -3.82
CA GLU A 28 5.21 14.14 -2.69
C GLU A 28 5.92 13.12 -1.75
N PRO A 29 6.92 13.55 -0.98
CA PRO A 29 7.51 12.70 0.03
C PRO A 29 6.53 12.55 1.19
N LEU A 30 6.34 11.31 1.67
CA LEU A 30 5.51 11.03 2.85
C LEU A 30 5.92 11.93 4.00
N ASP A 31 4.97 12.71 4.52
CA ASP A 31 5.18 13.46 5.75
C ASP A 31 5.19 12.50 6.96
N ILE A 32 6.38 12.30 7.53
CA ILE A 32 6.59 11.43 8.69
C ILE A 32 5.77 11.94 9.89
N GLU A 33 5.66 13.25 10.08
CA GLU A 33 4.86 13.84 11.17
C GLU A 33 3.37 13.54 10.99
N GLU A 34 2.92 13.50 9.74
CA GLU A 34 1.55 13.10 9.41
C GLU A 34 1.31 11.63 9.75
N ALA A 35 2.25 10.74 9.44
CA ALA A 35 2.15 9.31 9.69
C ALA A 35 2.21 8.92 11.18
N VAL A 36 3.10 9.55 11.95
CA VAL A 36 3.33 9.24 13.37
C VAL A 36 2.12 9.60 14.23
N GLY A 37 1.76 8.71 15.15
CA GLY A 37 0.66 8.91 16.09
C GLY A 37 -0.19 7.65 16.30
N GLU A 38 -1.30 7.82 17.01
CA GLU A 38 -2.30 6.77 17.19
C GLU A 38 -3.46 6.96 16.21
N TRP A 39 -3.86 5.86 15.59
CA TRP A 39 -4.93 5.76 14.61
C TRP A 39 -5.97 4.77 15.11
N LYS A 40 -7.25 5.10 14.97
CA LYS A 40 -8.38 4.26 15.40
C LYS A 40 -9.50 4.28 14.37
N GLY A 41 -10.16 3.15 14.21
CA GLY A 41 -11.30 3.00 13.31
C GLY A 41 -11.69 1.53 13.19
N ASN A 42 -12.12 1.12 12.01
CA ASN A 42 -12.64 -0.23 11.80
C ASN A 42 -12.04 -0.89 10.56
N VAL A 43 -12.01 -2.21 10.58
CA VAL A 43 -11.68 -3.09 9.46
C VAL A 43 -12.74 -4.18 9.38
N THR A 44 -13.13 -4.56 8.17
CA THR A 44 -13.95 -5.76 7.97
C THR A 44 -13.02 -6.96 7.89
N LEU A 45 -13.30 -8.02 8.64
CA LEU A 45 -12.52 -9.25 8.67
C LEU A 45 -13.46 -10.43 8.77
N ASP A 46 -13.38 -11.35 7.81
CA ASP A 46 -14.22 -12.55 7.74
C ASP A 46 -15.73 -12.21 7.84
N GLY A 47 -16.13 -11.07 7.23
CA GLY A 47 -17.52 -10.58 7.23
C GLY A 47 -17.94 -9.78 8.48
N GLU A 48 -17.08 -9.65 9.48
CA GLU A 48 -17.36 -8.89 10.71
C GLU A 48 -16.61 -7.57 10.75
N LEU A 49 -17.28 -6.51 11.23
CA LEU A 49 -16.64 -5.23 11.50
C LEU A 49 -15.92 -5.29 12.85
N LYS A 50 -14.59 -5.13 12.85
CA LYS A 50 -13.74 -5.15 14.04
C LYS A 50 -13.06 -3.82 14.26
N VAL A 51 -12.85 -3.44 15.53
CA VAL A 51 -12.10 -2.23 15.88
C VAL A 51 -10.62 -2.45 15.58
N LEU A 52 -10.04 -1.54 14.81
CA LEU A 52 -8.62 -1.53 14.47
C LEU A 52 -7.96 -0.30 15.09
N SER A 53 -6.84 -0.52 15.79
CA SER A 53 -5.96 0.54 16.24
C SER A 53 -4.54 0.29 15.80
N ILE A 54 -3.92 1.34 15.27
CA ILE A 54 -2.53 1.34 14.81
C ILE A 54 -1.81 2.48 15.52
N THR A 55 -0.67 2.20 16.12
CA THR A 55 0.23 3.24 16.64
C THR A 55 1.49 3.21 15.81
N ILE A 56 1.83 4.33 15.18
CA ILE A 56 3.05 4.51 14.40
C ILE A 56 3.98 5.41 15.22
N SER A 57 5.23 4.97 15.38
CA SER A 57 6.28 5.71 16.07
C SER A 57 7.56 5.72 15.24
N GLU A 58 8.32 6.80 15.33
CA GLU A 58 9.63 6.91 14.71
C GLU A 58 10.73 6.75 15.77
N SER A 59 11.75 5.97 15.44
CA SER A 59 12.98 5.88 16.23
C SER A 59 14.18 5.82 15.30
N LYS A 60 15.09 6.79 15.42
CA LYS A 60 16.33 6.88 14.61
C LYS A 60 16.07 6.91 13.10
N GLY A 61 14.98 7.55 12.66
CA GLY A 61 14.61 7.61 11.24
C GLY A 61 13.88 6.38 10.69
N GLU A 62 13.60 5.39 11.55
CA GLU A 62 12.85 4.20 11.18
C GLU A 62 11.43 4.23 11.78
N LEU A 63 10.43 3.98 10.94
CA LEU A 63 9.06 3.81 11.38
C LEU A 63 8.86 2.41 11.96
N THR A 64 8.21 2.37 13.11
CA THR A 64 7.73 1.17 13.78
C THR A 64 6.23 1.31 13.97
N SER A 65 5.49 0.21 13.87
CA SER A 65 4.06 0.23 14.14
C SER A 65 3.66 -0.86 15.12
N LYS A 66 2.61 -0.59 15.89
CA LYS A 66 1.96 -1.55 16.75
C LYS A 66 0.48 -1.60 16.43
N ILE A 67 -0.04 -2.79 16.17
CA ILE A 67 -1.39 -3.01 15.68
C ILE A 67 -2.19 -3.81 16.71
N SER A 68 -3.44 -3.44 16.93
CA SER A 68 -4.42 -4.23 17.66
C SER A 68 -5.71 -4.31 16.87
N ILE A 69 -6.31 -5.50 16.84
CA ILE A 69 -7.59 -5.77 16.19
C ILE A 69 -8.47 -6.46 17.22
N ASP A 70 -9.62 -5.88 17.51
CA ASP A 70 -10.53 -6.42 18.53
C ASP A 70 -10.96 -7.86 18.17
N GLY A 71 -10.92 -8.75 19.16
CA GLY A 71 -11.22 -10.17 18.99
C GLY A 71 -10.16 -11.01 18.26
N ILE A 72 -9.04 -10.42 17.81
CA ILE A 72 -7.93 -11.15 17.15
C ILE A 72 -6.61 -10.88 17.88
N ILE A 73 -6.29 -9.60 18.12
CA ILE A 73 -5.07 -9.15 18.77
C ILE A 73 -5.43 -8.19 19.90
N ASN A 74 -5.67 -8.76 21.08
CA ASN A 74 -6.11 -7.97 22.24
C ASN A 74 -4.99 -7.11 22.87
N ARG A 75 -3.73 -7.37 22.52
CA ARG A 75 -2.57 -6.55 22.93
C ARG A 75 -1.89 -6.04 21.68
N LYS A 76 -1.52 -4.75 21.64
CA LYS A 76 -0.81 -4.17 20.50
C LYS A 76 0.44 -4.99 20.15
N GLN A 77 0.48 -5.58 18.97
CA GLN A 77 1.58 -6.40 18.47
C GLN A 77 2.43 -5.58 17.50
N GLU A 78 3.74 -5.72 17.59
CA GLU A 78 4.67 -5.00 16.72
C GLU A 78 4.57 -5.53 15.28
N ALA A 79 4.48 -4.60 14.33
CA ALA A 79 4.41 -4.87 12.90
C ALA A 79 5.60 -4.19 12.21
N LYS A 80 6.16 -4.90 11.22
CA LYS A 80 7.26 -4.39 10.41
C LYS A 80 6.71 -3.33 9.47
N THR A 81 7.17 -2.10 9.63
CA THR A 81 6.67 -0.96 8.84
C THR A 81 7.67 -0.58 7.77
N LYS A 82 7.20 -0.40 6.54
CA LYS A 82 7.99 0.10 5.41
C LYS A 82 7.22 1.23 4.75
N ILE A 83 7.95 2.20 4.24
CA ILE A 83 7.42 3.23 3.35
C ILE A 83 7.68 2.77 1.93
N CYS A 84 6.63 2.59 1.14
CA CYS A 84 6.72 2.20 -0.27
C CYS A 84 6.59 3.41 -1.19
N SER A 85 6.95 3.24 -2.46
CA SER A 85 6.78 4.26 -3.50
C SER A 85 5.32 4.69 -3.60
N GLY A 86 5.07 6.01 -3.55
CA GLY A 86 3.70 6.56 -3.53
C GLY A 86 3.12 6.79 -2.13
N GLU A 87 3.99 7.00 -1.13
CA GLU A 87 3.60 7.40 0.24
C GLU A 87 2.73 6.38 0.99
N GLU A 88 2.76 5.13 0.55
CA GLU A 88 1.99 4.05 1.16
C GLU A 88 2.79 3.39 2.28
N LEU A 89 2.19 3.33 3.47
CA LEU A 89 2.71 2.58 4.60
C LEU A 89 2.31 1.11 4.44
N HIS A 90 3.31 0.23 4.45
CA HIS A 90 3.12 -1.22 4.47
C HIS A 90 3.48 -1.73 5.87
N MET A 91 2.51 -2.29 6.58
CA MET A 91 2.68 -2.83 7.91
C MET A 91 2.41 -4.33 7.88
N GLU A 92 3.48 -5.11 7.98
CA GLU A 92 3.47 -6.58 7.91
C GLU A 92 3.42 -7.18 9.31
N LEU A 93 2.51 -8.13 9.50
CA LEU A 93 2.25 -8.79 10.78
C LEU A 93 1.92 -10.26 10.56
N VAL A 94 2.39 -11.14 11.45
CA VAL A 94 2.04 -12.57 11.44
C VAL A 94 1.30 -12.92 12.71
N ILE A 95 0.13 -13.54 12.59
CA ILE A 95 -0.74 -13.95 13.69
C ILE A 95 -1.19 -15.37 13.42
N ASN A 96 -0.92 -16.31 14.32
CA ASN A 96 -1.33 -17.71 14.18
C ASN A 96 -0.96 -18.32 12.81
N ASN A 97 0.23 -18.00 12.30
CA ASN A 97 0.74 -18.46 11.01
C ASN A 97 -0.02 -17.94 9.77
N ILE A 98 -0.82 -16.87 9.94
CA ILE A 98 -1.47 -16.10 8.88
C ILE A 98 -0.75 -14.75 8.76
N GLU A 99 -0.40 -14.38 7.53
CA GLU A 99 0.23 -13.09 7.26
C GLU A 99 -0.84 -12.02 6.97
N TYR A 100 -0.69 -10.87 7.62
CA TYR A 100 -1.49 -9.67 7.40
C TYR A 100 -0.58 -8.57 6.90
N ASP A 101 -1.01 -7.90 5.83
CA ASP A 101 -0.30 -6.78 5.21
C ASP A 101 -1.27 -5.60 5.12
N PHE A 102 -1.09 -4.61 5.99
CA PHE A 102 -1.88 -3.39 6.00
C PHE A 102 -1.18 -2.35 5.14
N ARG A 103 -1.86 -1.92 4.08
CA ARG A 103 -1.37 -0.90 3.15
C ARG A 103 -2.26 0.31 3.18
N GLY A 104 -1.72 1.48 3.48
CA GLY A 104 -2.53 2.69 3.60
C GLY A 104 -1.73 3.97 3.50
N VAL A 105 -2.41 5.04 3.16
CA VAL A 105 -1.83 6.38 3.02
C VAL A 105 -2.39 7.26 4.14
N PRO A 106 -1.53 7.82 5.02
CA PRO A 106 -1.96 8.85 5.96
C PRO A 106 -2.12 10.17 5.21
N LYS A 107 -3.30 10.79 5.30
CA LYS A 107 -3.60 12.08 4.67
C LYS A 107 -4.74 12.81 5.39
N ASN A 108 -4.53 14.08 5.70
CA ASN A 108 -5.47 14.97 6.39
C ASN A 108 -6.07 14.35 7.66
N GLY A 109 -5.22 13.74 8.50
CA GLY A 109 -5.66 13.10 9.75
C GLY A 109 -6.50 11.83 9.56
N LYS A 110 -6.50 11.24 8.36
CA LYS A 110 -7.11 9.94 8.06
C LYS A 110 -6.06 8.98 7.53
N LEU A 111 -6.14 7.72 7.92
CA LEU A 111 -5.33 6.63 7.37
C LEU A 111 -6.29 5.62 6.75
N SER A 112 -6.36 5.61 5.42
CA SER A 112 -7.27 4.74 4.67
C SER A 112 -6.47 3.80 3.79
N GLY A 113 -6.97 2.57 3.63
CA GLY A 113 -6.17 1.54 3.02
C GLY A 113 -6.87 0.20 2.86
N ARG A 114 -6.06 -0.79 2.50
CA ARG A 114 -6.48 -2.18 2.37
C ARG A 114 -5.64 -3.06 3.27
N MET A 115 -6.26 -4.07 3.84
CA MET A 115 -5.59 -5.13 4.55
C MET A 115 -5.68 -6.41 3.73
N PHE A 116 -4.54 -7.06 3.52
CA PHE A 116 -4.44 -8.33 2.82
C PHE A 116 -4.17 -9.43 3.84
N LYS A 117 -5.04 -10.44 3.88
CA LYS A 117 -4.84 -11.67 4.66
C LYS A 117 -4.32 -12.73 3.70
N ARG A 118 -3.14 -13.29 3.96
CA ARG A 118 -2.55 -14.38 3.15
C ARG A 118 -2.48 -15.66 3.98
N GLU A 119 -3.13 -16.70 3.47
CA GLU A 119 -3.12 -18.03 4.10
C GLU A 119 -2.93 -19.10 3.02
N LYS A 120 -1.85 -19.87 3.10
CA LYS A 120 -1.60 -21.06 2.25
C LYS A 120 -1.77 -20.83 0.74
N GLY A 121 -1.51 -19.61 0.25
CA GLY A 121 -1.63 -19.25 -1.17
C GLY A 121 -2.96 -18.59 -1.55
N GLU A 122 -3.93 -18.49 -0.64
CA GLU A 122 -5.14 -17.69 -0.81
C GLU A 122 -4.95 -16.29 -0.23
N SER A 123 -5.49 -15.28 -0.92
CA SER A 123 -5.46 -13.88 -0.48
C SER A 123 -6.85 -13.28 -0.46
N SER A 124 -7.29 -12.74 0.67
CA SER A 124 -8.45 -11.85 0.76
C SER A 124 -8.00 -10.42 1.02
N SER A 125 -8.80 -9.45 0.55
CA SER A 125 -8.53 -8.03 0.75
C SER A 125 -9.74 -7.33 1.32
N GLU A 126 -9.52 -6.52 2.35
CA GLU A 126 -10.55 -5.78 3.06
C GLU A 126 -10.17 -4.30 3.15
N VAL A 127 -11.16 -3.41 3.23
CA VAL A 127 -10.93 -1.96 3.32
C VAL A 127 -11.01 -1.52 4.77
N TYR A 128 -10.13 -0.58 5.15
CA TYR A 128 -10.21 0.10 6.44
C TYR A 128 -10.09 1.61 6.27
N SER A 129 -10.65 2.33 7.24
CA SER A 129 -10.46 3.78 7.37
C SER A 129 -10.34 4.13 8.85
N LEU A 130 -9.22 4.77 9.18
CA LEU A 130 -8.85 5.17 10.53
C LEU A 130 -8.78 6.70 10.60
N LYS A 131 -9.06 7.24 11.78
CA LYS A 131 -8.83 8.65 12.11
C LYS A 131 -7.69 8.74 13.11
N LYS A 132 -6.92 9.83 13.02
CA LYS A 132 -5.91 10.17 14.03
C LYS A 132 -6.63 10.45 15.35
N ALA A 133 -6.17 9.82 16.43
CA ALA A 133 -6.76 9.88 17.77
C ALA A 133 -6.28 11.09 18.55
#